data_AF-A0A438K731-F1
#
_entry.id   AF-A0A438K731-F1
#
_cell.length_a   1.000
_cell.length_b   1.000
_cell.length_c   1.000
_cell.angle_alpha   90.00
_cell.angle_beta   90.00
_cell.angle_gamma   90.00
#
_symmetry.space_group_name_H-M   'P 1'
#
loop_
_entity.id
_entity.type
_entity.pdbx_description
1 polymer ?
#
loop_
_entity_poly.entity_id
_entity_poly.type
_entity_poly.pdbx_seq_one_letter_code
_entity_poly.pdbx_strand_id
1 'polypeptide(L)'
;MKEIKLQQGGTGECMEEATELAKLHNIALSKALQKLEIKLKGLKFSISNFQFLLSLRKEWTSLQNMEGKKACCGWDPYRGLLSCGGKRTIKEYELCSNVSKYVFFDSAHSTDKANQQMAELMWKGTGNVTGPYNLEALFGHNQE
;
A
#
# COMPACT_ATOMS: atom_id res chain seq x y z
N MET A 1 -13.29 20.82 9.52
CA MET A 1 -12.56 19.53 9.57
C MET A 1 -11.73 19.55 10.84
N LYS A 2 -11.81 18.52 11.70
CA LYS A 2 -10.89 18.42 12.86
C LYS A 2 -9.50 18.10 12.31
N GLU A 3 -8.47 18.79 12.79
CA GLU A 3 -7.09 18.42 12.52
C GLU A 3 -6.82 17.03 13.10
N ILE A 4 -6.44 16.07 12.25
CA ILE A 4 -5.98 14.75 12.68
C ILE A 4 -4.50 14.92 13.01
N LYS A 5 -4.17 15.00 14.29
CA LYS A 5 -2.78 14.99 14.75
C LYS A 5 -2.26 13.56 14.70
N LEU A 6 -1.63 13.20 13.57
CA LEU A 6 -0.89 11.95 13.42
C LEU A 6 0.32 11.97 14.36
N GLN A 7 0.17 11.46 15.57
CA GLN A 7 1.31 11.25 16.46
C GLN A 7 2.07 10.01 16.00
N GLN A 8 3.36 10.15 15.73
CA GLN A 8 4.23 8.99 15.55
C GLN A 8 4.29 8.23 16.88
N GLY A 9 3.61 7.09 16.95
CA GLY A 9 3.68 6.21 18.12
C GLY A 9 5.11 5.70 18.29
N GLY A 10 5.82 6.20 19.31
CA GLY A 10 7.18 5.75 19.64
C GLY A 10 7.27 4.33 20.21
N THR A 11 6.11 3.69 20.44
CA THR A 11 5.97 2.37 21.08
C THR A 11 5.73 1.23 20.08
N GLY A 12 5.63 1.52 18.77
CA GLY A 12 5.39 0.51 17.74
C GLY A 12 3.92 0.09 17.60
N GLU A 13 2.99 0.86 18.19
CA GLU A 13 1.55 0.65 18.07
C GLU A 13 1.00 1.13 16.72
N CYS A 14 -0.09 0.50 16.27
CA CYS A 14 -0.80 0.92 15.06
C CYS A 14 -1.49 2.28 15.29
N MET A 15 -1.43 3.16 14.28
CA MET A 15 -2.21 4.40 14.28
C MET A 15 -3.63 4.13 13.77
N GLU A 16 -4.56 3.87 14.70
CA GLU A 16 -5.95 3.53 14.37
C GLU A 16 -6.66 4.66 13.59
N GLU A 17 -6.40 5.92 13.93
CA GLU A 17 -7.02 7.08 13.27
C GLU A 17 -6.61 7.20 11.79
N ALA A 18 -5.34 6.92 11.50
CA ALA A 18 -4.83 6.91 10.12
C ALA A 18 -5.44 5.76 9.32
N THR A 19 -5.57 4.59 9.96
CA THR A 19 -6.20 3.42 9.37
C THR A 19 -7.67 3.70 9.03
N GLU A 20 -8.39 4.37 9.93
CA GLU A 20 -9.79 4.73 9.70
C GLU A 20 -9.94 5.81 8.61
N LEU A 21 -9.07 6.82 8.61
CA LEU A 21 -9.05 7.83 7.56
C LEU A 21 -8.81 7.23 6.18
N ALA A 22 -7.89 6.27 6.07
CA ALA A 22 -7.62 5.56 4.82
C ALA A 22 -8.85 4.78 4.32
N LYS A 23 -9.59 4.10 5.22
CA LYS A 23 -10.85 3.42 4.86
C LYS A 23 -11.90 4.41 4.35
N LEU A 24 -12.12 5.52 5.07
CA LEU A 24 -13.08 6.55 4.69
C LEU A 24 -12.71 7.19 3.35
N HIS A 25 -11.42 7.45 3.12
CA HIS A 25 -10.91 7.94 1.84
C HIS A 25 -11.24 6.99 0.70
N ASN A 26 -10.98 5.68 0.86
CA ASN A 26 -11.26 4.68 -0.18
C ASN A 26 -12.76 4.60 -0.53
N ILE A 27 -13.64 4.69 0.48
CA ILE A 27 -15.11 4.75 0.26
C ILE A 27 -15.49 6.02 -0.52
N ALA A 28 -14.94 7.17 -0.13
CA ALA A 28 -15.23 8.45 -0.78
C ALA A 28 -14.73 8.48 -2.23
N LEU A 29 -13.52 7.96 -2.48
CA LEU A 29 -12.93 7.85 -3.81
C LEU A 29 -13.79 7.00 -4.76
N SER A 30 -14.23 5.83 -4.30
CA SER A 30 -15.11 4.94 -5.09
C SER A 30 -16.42 5.65 -5.47
N LYS A 31 -17.08 6.31 -4.52
CA LYS A 31 -18.31 7.09 -4.79
C LYS A 31 -18.05 8.26 -5.74
N ALA A 32 -16.89 8.91 -5.65
CA ALA A 32 -16.54 10.03 -6.53
C ALA A 32 -16.33 9.55 -7.98
N LEU A 33 -15.64 8.43 -8.18
CA LEU A 33 -15.39 7.84 -9.50
C LEU A 33 -16.70 7.37 -10.17
N GLN A 34 -17.61 6.74 -9.42
CA GLN A 34 -18.95 6.39 -9.92
C GLN A 34 -19.75 7.63 -10.36
N LYS A 35 -19.69 8.71 -9.58
CA LYS A 35 -20.35 9.98 -9.97
C LYS A 35 -19.73 10.60 -11.22
N LEU A 36 -18.41 10.46 -11.40
CA LEU A 36 -17.72 10.95 -12.59
C LEU A 36 -18.09 10.13 -13.82
N GLU A 37 -18.18 8.81 -13.71
CA GLU A 37 -18.62 7.92 -14.79
C GLU A 37 -20.01 8.28 -15.32
N ILE A 38 -20.96 8.61 -14.43
CA ILE A 38 -22.31 9.06 -14.82
C ILE A 38 -22.25 10.40 -15.58
N LYS A 39 -21.37 11.31 -15.17
CA LYS A 39 -21.27 12.66 -15.75
C LYS A 39 -20.48 12.70 -17.06
N LEU A 40 -19.46 11.86 -17.17
CA LEU A 40 -18.50 11.85 -18.27
C LEU A 40 -18.69 10.58 -19.08
N LYS A 41 -19.56 10.66 -20.09
CA LYS A 41 -19.83 9.55 -21.01
C LYS A 41 -18.50 9.05 -21.60
N GLY A 42 -18.26 7.74 -21.50
CA GLY A 42 -17.05 7.10 -21.99
C GLY A 42 -15.88 7.05 -20.99
N LEU A 43 -16.00 7.67 -19.81
CA LEU A 43 -15.02 7.48 -18.75
C LEU A 43 -15.02 6.02 -18.29
N LYS A 44 -13.89 5.35 -18.42
CA LYS A 44 -13.61 4.05 -17.79
C LYS A 44 -12.57 4.24 -16.71
N PHE A 45 -12.67 3.50 -15.60
CA PHE A 45 -11.71 3.58 -14.51
C PHE A 45 -11.44 2.21 -13.89
N SER A 46 -10.29 2.09 -13.23
CA SER A 46 -9.95 0.96 -12.37
C SER A 46 -9.54 1.49 -11.00
N ILE A 47 -10.04 0.87 -9.94
CA ILE A 47 -9.66 1.12 -8.55
C ILE A 47 -9.02 -0.16 -8.05
N SER A 48 -7.80 -0.06 -7.53
CA SER A 48 -7.16 -1.15 -6.80
C SER A 48 -7.36 -0.96 -5.30
N ASN A 49 -7.82 -1.99 -4.62
CA ASN A 49 -8.02 -1.97 -3.18
C ASN A 49 -6.69 -2.16 -2.46
N PHE A 50 -5.97 -1.06 -2.27
CA PHE A 50 -4.64 -1.08 -1.65
C PHE A 50 -4.67 -1.65 -0.23
N GLN A 51 -5.74 -1.40 0.54
CA GLN A 51 -5.88 -1.96 1.88
C GLN A 51 -5.97 -3.50 1.85
N PHE A 52 -6.70 -4.05 0.87
CA PHE A 52 -6.77 -5.49 0.66
C PHE A 52 -5.41 -6.06 0.22
N LEU A 53 -4.74 -5.42 -0.74
CA LEU A 53 -3.39 -5.80 -1.17
C LEU A 53 -2.40 -5.85 0.00
N LEU A 54 -2.45 -4.86 0.89
CA LEU A 54 -1.65 -4.85 2.10
C LEU A 54 -2.10 -5.90 3.14
N SER A 55 -3.35 -6.35 3.12
CA SER A 55 -3.82 -7.44 3.98
C SER A 55 -3.29 -8.80 3.54
N LEU A 56 -3.05 -8.99 2.22
CA LEU A 56 -2.42 -10.18 1.65
C LEU A 56 -0.95 -10.34 2.08
N ARG A 57 -0.36 -9.36 2.76
CA ARG A 57 0.99 -9.48 3.35
C ARG A 57 1.16 -10.73 4.21
N LYS A 58 0.11 -11.16 4.93
CA LYS A 58 0.17 -12.41 5.71
C LYS A 58 0.40 -13.62 4.80
N GLU A 59 -0.25 -13.65 3.65
CA GLU A 59 -0.11 -14.70 2.64
C GLU A 59 1.24 -14.60 1.92
N TRP A 60 1.75 -13.40 1.64
CA TRP A 60 3.10 -13.23 1.09
C TRP A 60 4.18 -13.68 2.07
N THR A 61 3.96 -13.43 3.37
CA THR A 61 4.86 -13.89 4.44
C THR A 61 4.90 -15.41 4.50
N SER A 62 3.73 -16.08 4.44
CA SER A 62 3.65 -17.54 4.56
C SER A 62 4.05 -18.29 3.28
N LEU A 63 3.62 -17.82 2.11
CA LEU A 63 3.81 -18.53 0.84
C LEU A 63 5.15 -18.18 0.18
N GLN A 64 5.67 -16.96 0.38
CA GLN A 64 6.85 -16.47 -0.34
C GLN A 64 8.04 -16.16 0.57
N ASN A 65 7.93 -16.48 1.87
CA ASN A 65 8.99 -16.36 2.86
C ASN A 65 9.55 -14.92 2.95
N MET A 66 8.66 -13.93 2.97
CA MET A 66 8.99 -12.50 3.10
C MET A 66 8.68 -11.98 4.52
N GLU A 67 9.57 -11.18 5.10
CA GLU A 67 9.37 -10.48 6.36
C GLU A 67 8.40 -9.30 6.17
N GLY A 68 7.24 -9.35 6.84
CA GLY A 68 6.16 -8.37 6.73
C GLY A 68 5.99 -7.46 7.95
N LYS A 69 6.68 -7.73 9.07
CA LYS A 69 6.59 -6.97 10.31
C LYS A 69 7.73 -5.96 10.45
N LYS A 70 8.97 -6.36 10.13
CA LYS A 70 10.16 -5.49 10.21
C LYS A 70 10.49 -4.93 8.83
N ALA A 71 10.87 -3.66 8.71
CA ALA A 71 11.35 -3.10 7.44
C ALA A 71 12.79 -3.56 7.13
N CYS A 72 13.23 -3.44 5.86
CA CYS A 72 14.62 -3.72 5.51
C CYS A 72 15.58 -2.67 6.09
N CYS A 73 15.19 -1.38 6.05
CA CYS A 73 16.00 -0.25 6.42
C CYS A 73 15.29 0.65 7.44
N GLY A 74 15.93 0.96 8.56
CA GLY A 74 15.37 1.86 9.56
C GLY A 74 15.84 1.52 10.97
N TRP A 75 15.17 2.08 11.97
CA TRP A 75 15.50 1.88 13.38
C TRP A 75 14.25 1.61 14.22
N ASP A 76 14.46 0.93 15.33
CA ASP A 76 13.42 0.36 16.19
C ASP A 76 12.37 1.40 16.65
N PRO A 77 11.11 0.97 16.89
CA PRO A 77 10.60 -0.41 16.78
C PRO A 77 10.28 -0.80 15.33
N TYR A 78 10.40 -2.10 15.00
CA TYR A 78 10.11 -2.69 13.68
C TYR A 78 10.90 -2.11 12.49
N ARG A 79 11.97 -1.35 12.75
CA ARG A 79 12.60 -0.47 11.75
C ARG A 79 11.61 0.51 11.10
N GLY A 80 10.56 0.87 11.85
CA GLY A 80 9.47 1.74 11.41
C GLY A 80 9.70 3.22 11.66
N LEU A 81 10.83 3.61 12.27
CA LEU A 81 11.19 5.02 12.39
C LEU A 81 11.78 5.56 11.08
N LEU A 82 11.50 6.84 10.80
CA LEU A 82 12.04 7.58 9.64
C LEU A 82 13.54 7.87 9.82
N SER A 83 14.36 6.83 9.85
CA SER A 83 15.80 6.93 10.12
C SER A 83 16.68 6.34 9.01
N CYS A 84 16.08 5.60 8.05
CA CYS A 84 16.83 4.98 6.97
C CYS A 84 17.77 5.97 6.27
N GLY A 85 19.05 5.60 6.17
CA GLY A 85 20.12 6.43 5.59
C GLY A 85 20.67 7.53 6.50
N GLY A 86 20.21 7.65 7.75
CA GLY A 86 20.80 8.51 8.79
C GLY A 86 20.73 10.02 8.50
N LYS A 87 19.94 10.47 7.53
CA LYS A 87 19.85 11.89 7.16
C LYS A 87 18.79 12.68 7.94
N ARG A 88 17.92 12.00 8.67
CA ARG A 88 16.79 12.59 9.41
C ARG A 88 17.16 12.83 10.89
N THR A 89 16.15 13.10 11.74
CA THR A 89 16.33 13.36 13.17
C THR A 89 17.01 12.20 13.89
N ILE A 90 16.59 10.97 13.57
CA ILE A 90 17.23 9.74 14.06
C ILE A 90 18.30 9.34 13.05
N LYS A 91 19.51 9.09 13.56
CA LYS A 91 20.71 8.85 12.75
C LYS A 91 21.02 7.38 12.61
N GLU A 92 20.62 6.60 13.60
CA GLU A 92 20.75 5.16 13.68
C GLU A 92 19.85 4.50 12.64
N TYR A 93 20.38 3.52 11.94
CA TYR A 93 19.60 2.64 11.09
C TYR A 93 20.31 1.31 10.92
N GLU A 94 19.53 0.27 10.73
CA GLU A 94 19.97 -1.02 10.24
C GLU A 94 19.58 -1.16 8.78
N LEU A 95 20.32 -1.97 8.04
CA LEU A 95 19.98 -2.38 6.67
C LEU A 95 19.98 -3.90 6.59
N CYS A 96 18.97 -4.48 5.93
CA CYS A 96 18.88 -5.91 5.73
C CYS A 96 19.88 -6.40 4.66
N SER A 97 20.27 -7.68 4.74
CA SER A 97 21.20 -8.29 3.77
C SER A 97 20.55 -8.66 2.43
N ASN A 98 19.23 -8.81 2.38
CA ASN A 98 18.50 -9.16 1.16
C ASN A 98 17.12 -8.50 1.14
N VAL A 99 16.99 -7.43 0.35
CA VAL A 99 15.76 -6.63 0.22
C VAL A 99 14.57 -7.44 -0.32
N SER A 100 14.82 -8.43 -1.18
CA SER A 100 13.77 -9.28 -1.78
C SER A 100 13.12 -10.25 -0.79
N LYS A 101 13.62 -10.31 0.45
CA LYS A 101 12.99 -11.04 1.55
C LYS A 101 12.12 -10.16 2.45
N TYR A 102 11.90 -8.89 2.10
CA TYR A 102 11.12 -7.96 2.94
C TYR A 102 9.97 -7.38 2.15
N VAL A 103 8.83 -7.16 2.81
CA VAL A 103 7.69 -6.43 2.20
C VAL A 103 7.96 -4.93 2.17
N PHE A 104 8.54 -4.39 3.23
CA PHE A 104 8.84 -2.97 3.38
C PHE A 104 10.33 -2.69 3.23
N PHE A 105 10.67 -1.70 2.40
CA PHE A 105 12.02 -1.19 2.31
C PHE A 105 12.35 -0.33 3.54
N ASP A 106 11.49 0.63 3.88
CA ASP A 106 11.62 1.50 5.04
C ASP A 106 10.30 1.61 5.81
N SER A 107 10.17 2.61 6.69
CA SER A 107 8.97 2.86 7.49
C SER A 107 7.67 3.08 6.70
N ALA A 108 7.75 3.41 5.41
CA ALA A 108 6.59 3.82 4.61
C ALA A 108 6.48 3.11 3.25
N HIS A 109 7.61 2.71 2.65
CA HIS A 109 7.67 2.24 1.27
C HIS A 109 7.86 0.73 1.19
N SER A 110 7.18 0.11 0.22
CA SER A 110 7.36 -1.31 -0.12
C SER A 110 8.65 -1.55 -0.89
N THR A 111 9.16 -2.78 -0.84
CA THR A 111 10.29 -3.22 -1.67
C THR A 111 9.87 -3.41 -3.13
N ASP A 112 10.84 -3.45 -4.04
CA ASP A 112 10.59 -3.70 -5.46
C ASP A 112 9.83 -5.01 -5.71
N LYS A 113 10.24 -6.11 -5.05
CA LYS A 113 9.53 -7.40 -5.13
C LYS A 113 8.07 -7.31 -4.67
N ALA A 114 7.80 -6.59 -3.57
CA ALA A 114 6.43 -6.39 -3.11
C ALA A 114 5.62 -5.53 -4.10
N ASN A 115 6.23 -4.49 -4.67
CA ASN A 115 5.60 -3.66 -5.70
C ASN A 115 5.28 -4.44 -6.98
N GLN A 116 6.18 -5.32 -7.42
CA GLN A 116 5.95 -6.20 -8.57
C GLN A 116 4.70 -7.06 -8.35
N GLN A 117 4.56 -7.68 -7.18
CA GLN A 117 3.40 -8.52 -6.86
C GLN A 117 2.11 -7.72 -6.79
N MET A 118 2.16 -6.53 -6.20
CA MET A 118 1.02 -5.63 -6.23
C MET A 118 0.65 -5.25 -7.66
N ALA A 119 1.63 -4.94 -8.52
CA ALA A 119 1.38 -4.61 -9.91
C ALA A 119 0.73 -5.77 -10.68
N GLU A 120 1.20 -7.01 -10.48
CA GLU A 120 0.60 -8.21 -11.09
C GLU A 120 -0.86 -8.39 -10.65
N LEU A 121 -1.15 -8.18 -9.36
CA LEU A 121 -2.51 -8.21 -8.82
C LEU A 121 -3.37 -7.05 -9.33
N MET A 122 -2.82 -5.85 -9.51
CA MET A 122 -3.55 -4.73 -10.14
C MET A 122 -3.84 -5.01 -11.63
N TRP A 123 -2.91 -5.70 -12.30
CA TRP A 123 -3.02 -6.00 -13.72
C TRP A 123 -4.10 -7.05 -14.01
N LYS A 124 -4.08 -8.17 -13.28
CA LYS A 124 -4.91 -9.37 -13.54
C LYS A 124 -5.83 -9.78 -12.40
N GLY A 125 -5.76 -9.11 -11.25
CA GLY A 125 -6.58 -9.46 -10.09
C GLY A 125 -8.07 -9.37 -10.38
N THR A 126 -8.85 -10.08 -9.58
CA THR A 126 -10.31 -10.10 -9.66
C THR A 126 -10.92 -9.98 -8.26
N GLY A 127 -12.24 -9.76 -8.19
CA GLY A 127 -12.97 -9.68 -6.93
C GLY A 127 -12.53 -8.50 -6.05
N ASN A 128 -12.03 -8.78 -4.85
CA ASN A 128 -11.70 -7.76 -3.84
C ASN A 128 -10.42 -6.95 -4.13
N VAL A 129 -9.67 -7.30 -5.18
CA VAL A 129 -8.38 -6.69 -5.54
C VAL A 129 -8.57 -5.43 -6.38
N THR A 130 -9.44 -5.49 -7.39
CA THR A 130 -9.67 -4.39 -8.35
C THR A 130 -11.14 -4.28 -8.74
N GLY A 131 -11.60 -3.08 -9.07
CA GLY A 131 -12.91 -2.90 -9.71
C GLY A 131 -13.10 -1.49 -10.32
N PRO A 132 -14.07 -1.30 -11.23
CA PRO A 132 -14.89 -2.33 -11.89
C PRO A 132 -14.09 -3.19 -12.87
N TYR A 133 -12.94 -2.71 -13.34
CA TYR A 133 -12.02 -3.44 -14.20
C TYR A 133 -10.67 -3.63 -13.49
N ASN A 134 -9.95 -4.71 -13.81
CA ASN A 134 -8.49 -4.73 -13.64
C ASN A 134 -7.82 -3.98 -14.82
N LEU A 135 -6.51 -3.72 -14.73
CA LEU A 135 -5.84 -2.92 -15.78
C LEU A 135 -5.82 -3.64 -17.13
N GLU A 136 -5.68 -4.98 -17.14
CA GLU A 136 -5.71 -5.76 -18.38
C GLU A 136 -7.04 -5.58 -19.12
N ALA A 137 -8.18 -5.68 -18.43
CA ALA A 137 -9.49 -5.42 -19.02
C ALA A 137 -9.64 -3.94 -19.41
N LEU A 138 -9.22 -2.99 -18.56
CA LEU A 138 -9.36 -1.57 -18.82
C LEU A 138 -8.67 -1.14 -20.13
N PHE A 139 -7.44 -1.62 -20.36
CA PHE A 139 -6.66 -1.30 -21.56
C PHE A 139 -6.90 -2.25 -22.73
N GLY A 140 -7.34 -3.49 -22.46
CA GLY A 140 -7.63 -4.50 -23.48
C GLY A 140 -8.84 -4.18 -24.36
N HIS A 141 -9.71 -3.26 -23.93
CA HIS A 141 -10.94 -2.86 -24.65
C HIS A 141 -10.77 -1.64 -25.58
N ASN A 142 -9.55 -1.33 -26.05
CA ASN A 142 -9.30 -0.24 -27.01
C ASN A 142 -9.29 -0.70 -28.48
N GLN A 143 -10.17 -1.63 -28.84
CA GLN A 143 -10.50 -1.94 -30.24
C GLN A 143 -11.99 -1.69 -30.45
N GLU A 144 -12.39 -0.42 -30.56
CA GLU A 144 -13.65 0.03 -31.17
C GLU A 144 -13.54 1.53 -31.48
#